data_AF-A0A950SWA8-F1
#
_entry.id   AF-A0A950SWA8-F1
#
_cell.length_a   1.000
_cell.length_b   1.000
_cell.length_c   1.000
_cell.angle_alpha   90.00
_cell.angle_beta   90.00
_cell.angle_gamma   90.00
#
_symmetry.space_group_name_H-M   'P 1'
#
loop_
_entity.id
_entity.type
_entity.pdbx_description
1 polymer ?
#
loop_
_entity_poly.entity_id
_entity_poly.type
_entity_poly.pdbx_seq_one_letter_code
_entity_poly.pdbx_strand_id
1 'polypeptide(L)' 'MIHVVAIITAKSGMREAILKEFHANMPAVRAERGCIEYGPAIDAEGIGSFQAKFGPDTFVVIE' A
#
# COMPACT_ATOMS: atom_id res chain seq x y z
N MET A 1 0.28 -16.67 -12.24
CA MET A 1 -0.06 -15.29 -11.84
C MET A 1 -0.61 -15.38 -10.43
N ILE A 2 -0.03 -14.64 -9.50
CA ILE A 2 -0.42 -14.62 -8.08
C ILE A 2 -0.84 -13.18 -7.80
N HIS A 3 -1.89 -13.01 -6.99
CA HIS A 3 -2.25 -11.71 -6.43
C HIS A 3 -1.81 -11.69 -4.97
N VAL A 4 -0.94 -10.76 -4.63
CA VAL A 4 -0.53 -10.53 -3.24
C VAL A 4 -1.26 -9.29 -2.74
N VAL A 5 -1.92 -9.44 -1.58
CA VAL A 5 -2.55 -8.34 -0.85
C VAL A 5 -1.94 -8.30 0.53
N ALA A 6 -1.04 -7.35 0.76
CA ALA A 6 -0.39 -7.18 2.07
C ALA A 6 -0.99 -5.97 2.79
N ILE A 7 -1.64 -6.22 3.92
CA ILE A 7 -2.18 -5.15 4.77
C ILE A 7 -1.11 -4.77 5.78
N ILE A 8 -0.63 -3.53 5.72
CA ILE A 8 0.46 -3.04 6.56
C ILE A 8 -0.08 -1.93 7.46
N THR A 9 -0.14 -2.20 8.76
CA THR A 9 -0.49 -1.20 9.79
C THR A 9 0.79 -0.65 10.41
N ALA A 10 1.02 0.63 10.21
CA ALA A 10 2.14 1.36 10.81
C ALA A 10 1.91 1.56 12.32
N LYS A 11 2.98 1.93 13.03
CA LYS A 11 2.82 2.58 14.33
C LYS A 11 2.02 3.88 14.15
N SER A 12 1.29 4.30 15.18
CA SER A 12 0.42 5.47 15.09
C SER A 12 1.15 6.72 14.61
N GLY A 13 0.61 7.39 13.59
CA GLY A 13 1.17 8.57 12.94
C GLY A 13 2.33 8.31 11.99
N MET A 14 2.74 7.05 11.77
CA MET A 14 3.96 6.72 11.01
C MET A 14 3.72 6.25 9.58
N ARG A 15 2.46 6.15 9.12
CA ARG A 15 2.13 5.67 7.75
C ARG A 15 2.88 6.44 6.66
N GLU A 16 2.88 7.76 6.73
CA GLU A 16 3.51 8.61 5.71
C GLU A 16 5.03 8.42 5.65
N ALA A 17 5.68 8.18 6.80
CA ALA A 17 7.11 7.88 6.82
C ALA A 17 7.41 6.55 6.11
N ILE A 18 6.57 5.54 6.28
CA ILE A 18 6.71 4.26 5.57
C ILE A 18 6.41 4.43 4.09
N LEU A 19 5.33 5.12 3.72
CA LEU A 19 4.96 5.36 2.31
C LEU A 19 6.07 6.11 1.55
N LYS A 20 6.74 7.07 2.20
CA LYS A 20 7.90 7.75 1.62
C LYS A 20 9.01 6.77 1.24
N GLU A 21 9.43 5.91 2.16
CA GLU A 21 10.47 4.91 1.89
C GLU A 21 9.99 3.83 0.89
N PHE A 22 8.70 3.47 0.96
CA PHE A 22 8.06 2.57 0.00
C PHE A 22 8.17 3.13 -1.42
N HIS A 23 7.73 4.37 -1.64
CA HIS A 23 7.81 5.04 -2.94
C HIS A 23 9.24 5.15 -3.47
N ALA A 24 10.22 5.38 -2.60
CA ALA A 24 11.63 5.39 -2.99
C ALA A 24 12.11 4.00 -3.46
N ASN A 25 11.59 2.91 -2.89
CA ASN A 25 11.97 1.54 -3.24
C ASN A 25 11.17 0.95 -4.43
N MET A 26 9.99 1.49 -4.75
CA MET A 26 9.12 1.00 -5.82
C MET A 26 9.84 0.77 -7.16
N PRO A 27 10.73 1.65 -7.66
CA PRO A 27 11.44 1.41 -8.92
C PRO A 27 12.31 0.15 -8.89
N ALA A 28 12.93 -0.15 -7.74
CA ALA A 28 13.75 -1.34 -7.58
C ALA A 28 12.90 -2.61 -7.63
N VAL A 29 11.78 -2.63 -6.89
CA VAL A 29 10.86 -3.80 -6.85
C VAL A 29 10.21 -4.05 -8.21
N ARG A 30 9.77 -2.98 -8.90
CA ARG A 30 9.21 -3.09 -10.25
C ARG A 30 10.22 -3.59 -11.29
N ALA A 31 11.52 -3.46 -11.03
CA ALA A 31 12.56 -4.01 -11.89
C ALA A 31 12.87 -5.50 -11.60
N GLU A 32 12.31 -6.07 -10.52
CA GLU A 32 12.52 -7.47 -10.18
C GLU A 32 11.88 -8.41 -11.20
N ARG A 33 12.56 -9.54 -11.46
CA ARG A 33 12.09 -10.53 -12.42
C ARG A 33 10.81 -11.18 -11.92
N GLY A 34 9.71 -10.87 -12.60
CA GLY A 34 8.40 -11.43 -12.31
C GLY A 34 7.44 -10.48 -11.61
N CYS A 35 7.85 -9.26 -11.27
CA CYS A 35 6.94 -8.21 -10.82
C CYS A 35 6.05 -7.77 -12.00
N ILE A 36 4.73 -7.83 -11.80
CA ILE A 36 3.71 -7.33 -12.74
C ILE A 36 3.09 -6.06 -12.17
N GLU A 37 2.73 -6.08 -10.89
CA GLU A 37 2.21 -4.94 -10.15
C GLU A 37 2.97 -4.79 -8.82
N TYR A 38 3.09 -3.56 -8.35
CA TYR A 38 3.58 -3.23 -7.02
C TYR A 38 3.14 -1.80 -6.72
N GLY A 39 2.13 -1.64 -5.85
CA GLY A 39 1.53 -0.35 -5.56
C GLY A 39 0.90 -0.28 -4.17
N PRO A 40 1.11 0.81 -3.41
CA PRO A 40 0.41 1.03 -2.16
C PRO A 40 -0.94 1.71 -2.44
N ALA A 41 -1.98 1.26 -1.75
CA ALA A 41 -3.32 1.84 -1.73
C ALA A 41 -3.69 2.26 -0.31
N ILE A 42 -4.38 3.39 -0.20
CA ILE A 42 -4.96 3.91 1.04
C ILE A 42 -6.48 4.01 0.90
N ASP A 43 -7.19 4.18 2.02
CA ASP A 43 -8.62 4.47 2.00
C ASP A 43 -8.91 5.72 1.13
N ALA A 44 -9.85 5.60 0.20
CA ALA A 44 -10.30 6.73 -0.61
C ALA A 44 -11.20 7.67 0.21
N GLU A 45 -10.98 8.98 0.10
CA GLU A 45 -11.84 9.98 0.73
C GLU A 45 -13.11 10.22 -0.10
N GLY A 46 -14.27 10.32 0.57
CA GLY A 46 -15.53 10.70 -0.06
C GLY A 46 -16.22 9.64 -0.94
N ILE A 47 -15.63 8.46 -1.10
CA ILE A 47 -16.17 7.35 -1.92
C ILE A 47 -16.25 6.08 -1.07
N GLY A 48 -17.22 5.21 -1.34
CA GLY A 48 -17.30 3.91 -0.70
C GLY A 48 -17.70 3.97 0.78
N SER A 49 -18.63 4.86 1.16
CA SER A 49 -19.08 5.03 2.55
C SER A 49 -19.65 3.77 3.20
N PHE A 50 -20.05 2.77 2.41
CA PHE A 50 -20.50 1.46 2.86
C PHE A 50 -19.36 0.45 3.11
N GLN A 51 -18.12 0.80 2.74
CA GLN A 51 -16.95 -0.06 2.90
C GLN A 51 -16.31 0.17 4.28
N ALA A 52 -15.81 -0.90 4.88
CA ALA A 52 -15.01 -0.78 6.10
C ALA A 52 -13.65 -0.14 5.76
N LYS A 53 -13.27 0.89 6.52
CA LYS A 53 -11.99 1.58 6.38
C LYS A 53 -10.87 0.76 7.00
N PHE A 54 -9.68 0.80 6.40
CA PHE A 54 -8.46 0.27 7.01
C PHE A 54 -7.90 1.19 8.10
N GLY A 55 -8.14 2.49 7.98
CA GLY A 55 -7.77 3.50 8.96
C GLY A 55 -6.52 4.29 8.59
N PRO A 56 -6.26 5.38 9.34
CA PRO A 56 -5.25 6.38 8.99
C PRO A 56 -3.81 5.87 9.05
N ASP A 57 -3.56 4.79 9.80
CA ASP A 57 -2.22 4.21 9.98
C ASP A 57 -1.96 3.00 9.08
N THR A 58 -2.92 2.61 8.23
CA THR A 58 -2.82 1.41 7.39
C THR A 58 -2.74 1.79 5.92
N PHE A 59 -1.97 1.01 5.16
CA PHE A 59 -2.03 0.96 3.70
C PHE A 59 -1.99 -0.50 3.24
N VAL A 60 -2.46 -0.73 2.01
CA VAL A 60 -2.53 -2.06 1.40
C VAL A 60 -1.59 -2.10 0.20
N VAL A 61 -0.71 -3.09 0.13
CA VAL A 61 0.10 -3.34 -1.05
C VAL A 61 -0.64 -4.29 -1.98
N ILE A 62 -0.72 -3.93 -3.26
CA ILE A 62 -1.27 -4.73 -4.34
C ILE A 62 -0.11 -5.13 -5.27
N GLU A 63 0.07 -6.43 -5.48
CA GLU A 63 1.12 -7.04 -6.34
C GLU A 63 0.56 -8.17 -7.22
#